data_AF-A0A9E5EVQ1-F1
#
_entry.id   AF-A0A9E5EVQ1-F1
#
_cell.length_a   1.000
_cell.length_b   1.000
_cell.length_c   1.000
_cell.angle_alpha   90.00
_cell.angle_beta   90.00
_cell.angle_gamma   90.00
#
_symmetry.space_group_name_H-M   'P 1'
#
loop_
_entity.id
_entity.type
_entity.pdbx_description
1 polymer ?
#
loop_
_entity_poly.entity_id
_entity_poly.type
_entity_poly.pdbx_seq_one_letter_code
_entity_poly.pdbx_strand_id
1 'polypeptide(L)'
;IVVGQGAGAQPYVKIFDQNANMLQSFLAYDFGFSGGVRVATGITSSTSNSVNIITGPGIGGSPNVRSFTSSGAPAILDFQAYSIDFLGGVFVGGRGF
;
A
#
# COMPACT_ATOMS: atom_id res chain seq x y z
N ILE A 1 3.60 -11.90 -5.58
CA ILE A 1 4.48 -11.25 -4.58
C ILE A 1 4.25 -9.74 -4.67
N VAL A 2 4.13 -9.03 -3.55
CA VAL A 2 3.95 -7.56 -3.52
C VAL A 2 5.04 -6.95 -2.65
N VAL A 3 5.67 -5.88 -3.14
CA VAL A 3 6.72 -5.15 -2.41
C VAL A 3 6.47 -3.65 -2.48
N GLY A 4 6.78 -2.94 -1.39
CA GLY A 4 6.83 -1.49 -1.34
C GLY A 4 8.28 -1.01 -1.30
N GLN A 5 8.59 0.09 -1.98
CA GLN A 5 9.91 0.71 -1.91
C GLN A 5 10.17 1.29 -0.51
N GLY A 6 11.41 1.13 -0.04
CA GLY A 6 11.86 1.63 1.26
C GLY A 6 12.07 3.15 1.28
N ALA A 7 12.39 3.68 2.47
CA ALA A 7 12.66 5.10 2.66
C ALA A 7 13.84 5.59 1.79
N GLY A 8 13.74 6.82 1.30
CA GLY A 8 14.71 7.45 0.40
C GLY A 8 14.43 7.22 -1.09
N ALA A 9 13.47 6.35 -1.44
CA ALA A 9 13.00 6.14 -2.81
C ALA A 9 11.57 6.67 -2.98
N GLN A 10 11.12 6.74 -4.23
CA GLN A 10 9.73 7.07 -4.56
C GLN A 10 8.77 6.00 -4.00
N PRO A 11 7.49 6.32 -3.77
CA PRO A 11 6.59 5.43 -3.05
C PRO A 11 5.96 4.38 -3.99
N TYR A 12 6.80 3.66 -4.73
CA TYR A 12 6.35 2.61 -5.63
C TYR A 12 5.95 1.35 -4.86
N VAL A 13 4.84 0.78 -5.30
CA VAL A 13 4.47 -0.61 -5.05
C VAL A 13 4.66 -1.39 -6.34
N LYS A 14 5.30 -2.55 -6.22
CA LYS A 14 5.53 -3.47 -7.34
C LYS A 14 4.93 -4.82 -7.06
N ILE A 15 4.37 -5.42 -8.11
CA ILE A 15 3.76 -6.73 -8.08
C ILE A 15 4.55 -7.63 -9.00
N PHE A 16 4.90 -8.81 -8.50
CA PHE A 16 5.62 -9.84 -9.25
C PHE A 16 4.85 -11.15 -9.25
N ASP A 17 4.98 -11.90 -10.35
CA ASP A 17 4.58 -13.29 -10.41
C ASP A 17 5.54 -14.20 -9.60
N GLN A 18 5.30 -15.50 -9.62
CA GLN A 18 6.13 -16.49 -8.93
C GLN A 18 7.53 -16.70 -9.55
N ASN A 19 7.72 -16.25 -10.79
CA ASN A 19 8.98 -16.32 -11.53
C ASN A 19 9.77 -15.01 -11.42
N ALA A 20 9.33 -14.09 -10.56
CA ALA A 20 9.88 -12.74 -10.39
C ALA A 20 9.72 -11.81 -11.63
N ASN A 21 8.81 -12.11 -12.56
CA ASN A 21 8.44 -11.16 -13.59
C ASN A 21 7.56 -10.07 -13.00
N MET A 22 7.87 -8.81 -13.32
CA MET A 22 7.08 -7.67 -12.86
C MET A 22 5.76 -7.62 -13.63
N LEU A 23 4.65 -7.73 -12.90
CA LEU A 23 3.30 -7.64 -13.45
C LEU A 23 2.77 -6.21 -13.42
N GLN A 24 3.13 -5.45 -12.38
CA GLN A 24 2.67 -4.08 -12.22
C GLN A 24 3.62 -3.23 -11.37
N SER A 25 3.62 -1.91 -11.60
CA SER A 25 4.34 -0.91 -10.81
C SER A 25 3.55 0.40 -10.77
N PHE A 26 3.23 0.90 -9.58
CA PHE A 26 2.44 2.12 -9.41
C PHE A 26 2.86 2.89 -8.15
N LEU A 27 2.55 4.19 -8.12
CA LEU A 27 2.77 5.05 -6.95
C LEU A 27 1.59 4.92 -5.98
N ALA A 28 1.85 4.55 -4.73
CA ALA A 28 0.79 4.46 -3.71
C ALA A 28 0.47 5.84 -3.08
N TYR A 29 1.45 6.73 -3.10
CA TYR A 29 1.39 8.08 -2.54
C TYR A 29 1.97 9.10 -3.53
N ASP A 30 1.92 10.38 -3.17
CA ASP A 30 2.45 11.47 -3.99
C ASP A 30 3.90 11.20 -4.43
N PHE A 31 4.24 11.58 -5.65
CA PHE A 31 5.56 11.37 -6.24
C PHE A 31 6.71 11.93 -5.39
N GLY A 32 6.47 13.03 -4.66
CA GLY A 32 7.45 13.66 -3.77
C GLY A 32 7.63 12.97 -2.42
N PHE A 33 6.76 12.04 -2.05
CA PHE A 33 6.85 11.34 -0.77
C PHE A 33 7.92 10.24 -0.80
N SER A 34 8.91 10.30 0.10
CA SER A 34 10.03 9.36 0.15
C SER A 34 10.18 8.62 1.47
N GLY A 35 9.14 8.62 2.31
CA GLY A 35 9.13 7.92 3.61
C GLY A 35 9.07 6.39 3.50
N GLY A 36 8.90 5.87 2.29
CA GLY A 36 8.73 4.44 1.99
C GLY A 36 7.29 3.95 2.12
N VAL A 37 7.03 2.75 1.62
CA VAL A 37 5.71 2.12 1.59
C VAL A 37 5.76 0.76 2.27
N ARG A 38 4.92 0.57 3.28
CA ARG A 38 4.67 -0.73 3.92
C ARG A 38 3.45 -1.36 3.25
N VAL A 39 3.54 -2.64 2.90
CA VAL A 39 2.50 -3.33 2.14
C VAL A 39 1.97 -4.55 2.90
N ALA A 40 0.69 -4.82 2.73
CA ALA A 40 0.03 -6.07 3.09
C ALA A 40 -0.96 -6.44 1.98
N THR A 41 -1.49 -7.66 2.03
CA THR A 41 -2.57 -8.11 1.15
C THR A 41 -3.71 -8.62 1.99
N GLY A 42 -4.96 -8.38 1.57
CA GLY A 42 -6.12 -8.93 2.25
C GLY A 42 -7.43 -8.57 1.57
N ILE A 43 -8.50 -9.19 2.04
CA ILE A 43 -9.86 -8.88 1.58
C ILE A 43 -10.34 -7.63 2.33
N THR A 44 -10.60 -6.55 1.60
CA THR A 44 -11.04 -5.25 2.18
C THR A 44 -12.51 -4.94 1.93
N SER A 45 -13.23 -5.79 1.21
CA SER A 45 -14.66 -5.66 0.98
C SER A 45 -15.41 -6.83 1.59
N SER A 46 -16.59 -6.57 2.15
CA SER A 46 -17.52 -7.61 2.62
C SER A 46 -18.35 -8.23 1.48
N THR A 47 -18.41 -7.58 0.32
CA THR A 47 -19.23 -8.01 -0.83
C THR A 47 -18.41 -8.66 -1.95
N SER A 48 -17.09 -8.48 -1.94
CA SER A 48 -16.18 -9.05 -2.94
C SER A 48 -15.06 -9.80 -2.25
N ASN A 49 -14.80 -11.03 -2.72
CA ASN A 49 -13.69 -11.86 -2.27
C ASN A 49 -12.35 -11.50 -2.95
N SER A 50 -12.30 -10.37 -3.68
CA SER A 50 -11.06 -9.91 -4.30
C SER A 50 -10.05 -9.47 -3.27
N VAL A 51 -8.83 -9.97 -3.42
CA VAL A 51 -7.67 -9.60 -2.62
C VAL A 51 -7.17 -8.25 -3.08
N ASN A 52 -7.10 -7.31 -2.16
CA ASN A 52 -6.53 -5.99 -2.41
C ASN A 52 -5.16 -5.86 -1.75
N ILE A 53 -4.37 -4.96 -2.30
CA ILE A 53 -3.10 -4.50 -1.75
C ILE A 53 -3.43 -3.39 -0.77
N ILE A 54 -2.94 -3.48 0.46
CA ILE A 54 -3.11 -2.46 1.49
C ILE A 54 -1.75 -1.81 1.69
N THR A 55 -1.73 -0.48 1.70
CA THR A 55 -0.52 0.33 1.82
C THR A 55 -0.61 1.23 3.04
N GLY A 56 0.49 1.31 3.78
CA GLY A 56 0.71 2.27 4.85
C GLY A 56 1.95 3.10 4.53
N PRO A 57 1.94 4.42 4.74
CA PRO A 57 3.11 5.24 4.50
C PRO A 57 4.11 5.03 5.65
N GLY A 58 5.40 5.08 5.32
CA GLY A 58 6.47 5.13 6.31
C GLY A 58 6.57 6.51 6.99
N ILE A 59 7.73 6.77 7.60
CA ILE A 59 7.97 8.00 8.37
C ILE A 59 7.81 9.25 7.50
N GLY A 60 7.25 10.32 8.07
CA GLY A 60 7.06 11.61 7.40
C GLY A 60 5.82 11.69 6.52
N GLY A 61 5.10 10.58 6.30
CA GLY A 61 3.81 10.59 5.63
C GLY A 61 2.66 10.77 6.62
N SER A 62 1.61 11.48 6.20
CA SER A 62 0.30 11.43 6.87
C SER A 62 -0.14 9.97 7.01
N PRO A 63 -0.79 9.55 8.10
CA PRO A 63 -1.14 8.15 8.36
C PRO A 63 -2.35 7.67 7.54
N ASN A 64 -2.35 7.97 6.24
CA ASN A 64 -3.37 7.55 5.29
C ASN A 64 -3.10 6.12 4.82
N VAL A 65 -3.93 5.18 5.29
CA VAL A 65 -3.94 3.81 4.80
C VAL A 65 -4.82 3.74 3.56
N ARG A 66 -4.26 3.23 2.47
CA ARG A 66 -4.94 3.11 1.18
C ARG A 66 -4.94 1.68 0.69
N SER A 67 -5.95 1.29 -0.09
CA SER A 67 -5.96 0.02 -0.80
C SER A 67 -6.00 0.18 -2.31
N PHE A 68 -5.47 -0.83 -3.00
CA PHE A 68 -5.37 -0.90 -4.44
C PHE A 68 -5.74 -2.31 -4.92
N THR A 69 -6.28 -2.39 -6.13
CA THR A 69 -6.50 -3.67 -6.81
C THR A 69 -5.18 -4.28 -7.29
N SER A 70 -5.23 -5.51 -7.80
CA SER A 70 -4.07 -6.14 -8.46
C SER A 70 -3.59 -5.42 -9.72
N SER A 71 -4.42 -4.57 -10.33
CA SER A 71 -4.01 -3.70 -11.44
C SER A 71 -3.40 -2.38 -10.97
N GLY A 72 -3.28 -2.13 -9.67
CA GLY A 72 -2.78 -0.88 -9.12
C GLY A 72 -3.78 0.28 -9.16
N ALA A 73 -5.05 0.01 -9.50
CA ALA A 73 -6.10 1.01 -9.41
C ALA A 73 -6.49 1.22 -7.93
N PRO A 74 -6.79 2.47 -7.49
CA PRO A 74 -7.33 2.71 -6.16
C PRO A 74 -8.57 1.85 -5.89
N ALA A 75 -8.63 1.25 -4.71
CA ALA A 75 -9.78 0.49 -4.23
C ALA A 75 -10.52 1.29 -3.13
N ILE A 76 -11.51 0.65 -2.50
CA ILE A 76 -12.51 1.35 -1.66
C ILE A 76 -11.91 1.92 -0.35
N LEU A 77 -10.82 1.36 0.15
CA LEU A 77 -10.27 1.74 1.46
C LEU A 77 -9.27 2.89 1.27
N ASP A 78 -9.59 4.06 1.83
CA ASP A 78 -8.73 5.24 1.99
C ASP A 78 -9.14 5.93 3.29
N PHE A 79 -8.29 5.89 4.33
CA PHE A 79 -8.63 6.47 5.63
C PHE A 79 -7.40 6.82 6.46
N GLN A 80 -7.58 7.77 7.37
CA GLN A 80 -6.58 8.16 8.37
C GLN A 80 -6.60 7.18 9.55
N ALA A 81 -5.52 6.42 9.75
CA ALA A 81 -5.42 5.47 10.86
C ALA A 81 -5.12 6.15 12.21
N TYR A 82 -4.52 7.34 12.17
CA TYR A 82 -4.19 8.18 13.32
C TYR A 82 -4.49 9.65 12.97
N SER A 83 -4.24 10.57 13.93
CA SER A 83 -4.27 12.02 13.64
C SER A 83 -3.40 12.37 12.44
N ILE A 84 -3.82 13.33 11.62
CA ILE A 84 -3.08 13.79 10.43
C ILE A 84 -1.63 14.22 10.76
N ASP A 85 -1.41 14.70 11.99
CA ASP A 85 -0.10 15.16 12.48
C ASP A 85 0.80 14.01 12.97
N PHE A 86 0.31 12.76 13.02
CA PHE A 86 1.13 11.62 13.36
C PHE A 86 1.97 11.17 12.16
N LEU A 87 3.27 11.45 12.21
CA LEU A 87 4.20 11.16 11.11
C LEU A 87 5.14 9.97 11.39
N GLY A 88 4.83 9.13 12.37
CA GLY A 88 5.65 7.95 12.72
C GLY A 88 5.54 6.78 11.71
N GLY A 89 4.62 6.89 10.75
CA GLY A 89 4.30 5.89 9.75
C GLY A 89 3.38 4.79 10.28
N VAL A 90 2.73 4.07 9.38
CA VAL A 90 1.72 3.05 9.70
C VAL A 90 2.17 1.66 9.25
N PHE A 91 2.15 0.67 10.13
CA PHE A 91 2.24 -0.74 9.74
C PHE A 91 0.85 -1.27 9.44
N VAL A 92 0.72 -2.08 8.39
CA VAL A 92 -0.57 -2.59 7.91
C VAL A 92 -0.58 -4.11 7.92
N GLY A 93 -1.77 -4.67 8.14
CA GLY A 93 -2.06 -6.10 8.04
C GLY A 93 -3.37 -6.31 7.30
N GLY A 94 -3.56 -7.49 6.72
CA GLY A 94 -4.77 -7.85 5.99
C GLY A 94 -5.36 -9.15 6.52
N ARG A 95 -6.68 -9.29 6.39
CA ARG A 95 -7.36 -10.56 6.67
C ARG A 95 -6.94 -11.60 5.63
N GLY A 96 -6.36 -12.71 6.10
CA GLY A 96 -6.03 -13.89 5.30
C GLY A 96 -7.26 -14.75 4.97
N PHE A 97 -7.03 -15.79 4.18
CA PHE A 97 -8.02 -16.82 3.85
C PHE A 97 -7.99 -17.92 4.91
#